data_AF-A0A3A2J1B4-F1
#
_entry.id   AF-A0A3A2J1B4-F1
#
_cell.length_a   1.000
_cell.length_b   1.000
_cell.length_c   1.000
_cell.angle_alpha   90.00
_cell.angle_beta   90.00
_cell.angle_gamma   90.00
#
_symmetry.space_group_name_H-M   'P 1'
#
loop_
_entity.id
_entity.type
_entity.pdbx_description
1 polymer ?
#
loop_
_entity_poly.entity_id
_entity_poly.type
_entity_poly.pdbx_seq_one_letter_code
_entity_poly.pdbx_strand_id
1 'polypeptide(L)' 'MITCKLSTILGAKRIKVSDVCRATGIARATIDRYYNDRVNSFDRKVLSSLCAYLNVSPGDLIVLVKQEDLFDGNNTEDLR' A
#
# COMPACT_ATOMS: atom_id res chain seq x y z
N MET A 1 -5.07 9.02 10.92
CA MET A 1 -5.47 9.11 9.50
C MET A 1 -5.30 7.75 8.84
N ILE A 2 -6.25 7.33 7.99
CA ILE A 2 -6.08 6.10 7.19
C ILE A 2 -5.14 6.43 6.03
N THR A 3 -4.14 5.59 5.78
CA THR A 3 -3.22 5.72 4.64
C THR A 3 -3.00 4.38 3.94
N CYS A 4 -2.70 4.44 2.65
CA CYS A 4 -2.39 3.30 1.80
C CYS A 4 -0.88 3.21 1.55
N LYS A 5 -0.27 2.09 1.96
CA LYS A 5 1.16 1.80 1.82
C LYS A 5 1.53 1.12 0.50
N LEU A 6 0.70 1.24 -0.54
CA LEU A 6 0.92 0.54 -1.82
C LEU A 6 2.29 0.88 -2.42
N SER A 7 2.70 2.15 -2.40
CA SER A 7 4.01 2.58 -2.92
C SER A 7 5.20 1.92 -2.21
N THR A 8 5.11 1.79 -0.88
CA THR A 8 6.15 1.15 -0.06
C THR A 8 6.25 -0.34 -0.38
N ILE A 9 5.12 -1.04 -0.49
CA ILE A 9 5.08 -2.47 -0.80
C ILE A 9 5.60 -2.75 -2.21
N LEU A 10 5.19 -1.96 -3.20
CA LEU A 10 5.68 -2.09 -4.58
C LEU A 10 7.18 -1.82 -4.67
N GLY A 11 7.67 -0.79 -3.96
CA GLY A 11 9.09 -0.45 -3.88
C GLY A 11 9.92 -1.58 -3.28
N ALA A 12 9.47 -2.12 -2.14
CA ALA A 12 10.13 -3.23 -1.46
C ALA A 12 10.18 -4.51 -2.32
N LYS A 13 9.10 -4.81 -3.05
CA LYS A 13 9.02 -5.98 -3.95
C LYS A 13 9.59 -5.73 -5.35
N ARG A 14 10.07 -4.51 -5.65
CA ARG A 14 10.55 -4.08 -6.99
C ARG A 14 9.53 -4.32 -8.11
N ILE A 15 8.25 -4.17 -7.81
CA ILE A 15 7.15 -4.38 -8.76
C ILE A 15 6.79 -3.04 -9.43
N LYS A 16 6.66 -3.04 -10.76
CA LYS A 16 6.21 -1.84 -11.49
C LYS A 16 4.70 -1.75 -11.47
N VAL A 17 4.18 -0.52 -11.41
CA VAL A 17 2.74 -0.22 -11.53
C VAL A 17 2.14 -0.84 -12.80
N SER A 18 2.87 -0.87 -13.90
CA SER A 18 2.44 -1.49 -15.16
C SER A 18 2.15 -2.98 -15.01
N ASP A 19 2.96 -3.70 -14.23
CA ASP A 19 2.79 -5.13 -14.01
C ASP A 19 1.59 -5.39 -13.10
N VAL A 20 1.38 -4.54 -12.09
CA VAL A 20 0.17 -4.59 -11.26
C VAL A 20 -1.09 -4.40 -12.11
N CYS A 21 -1.11 -3.40 -12.99
CA CYS A 21 -2.26 -3.13 -13.86
C CYS A 21 -2.57 -4.34 -14.76
N ARG A 22 -1.53 -4.96 -15.33
CA ARG A 22 -1.68 -6.14 -16.20
C ARG A 22 -2.17 -7.36 -15.44
N ALA A 23 -1.64 -7.62 -14.25
CA ALA A 23 -1.98 -8.80 -13.47
C ALA A 23 -3.35 -8.70 -12.78
N THR A 24 -3.70 -7.51 -12.30
CA THR A 24 -4.96 -7.30 -11.56
C THR A 24 -6.13 -6.88 -12.45
N GLY A 25 -5.86 -6.44 -13.68
CA GLY A 25 -6.86 -5.87 -14.59
C GLY A 25 -7.42 -4.52 -14.13
N ILE A 26 -6.84 -3.91 -13.11
CA ILE A 26 -7.28 -2.61 -12.59
C ILE A 26 -6.76 -1.50 -13.50
N ALA A 27 -7.62 -0.50 -13.76
CA ALA A 27 -7.25 0.67 -14.53
C ALA A 27 -6.07 1.42 -13.90
N ARG A 28 -5.13 1.87 -14.74
CA ARG A 28 -3.91 2.54 -14.27
C ARG A 28 -4.19 3.76 -13.39
N ALA A 29 -5.18 4.58 -13.75
CA ALA A 29 -5.59 5.73 -12.94
C ALA A 29 -6.03 5.33 -11.51
N THR A 30 -6.62 4.15 -11.34
CA THR A 30 -6.98 3.64 -10.02
C THR A 30 -5.74 3.20 -9.26
N ILE A 31 -4.85 2.41 -9.87
CA ILE A 31 -3.59 2.02 -9.22
C ILE A 31 -2.75 3.24 -8.83
N ASP A 32 -2.64 4.24 -9.71
CA ASP A 32 -1.90 5.48 -9.44
C ASP A 32 -2.49 6.25 -8.25
N ARG A 33 -3.82 6.25 -8.08
CA ARG A 33 -4.45 6.85 -6.89
C ARG A 33 -4.08 6.11 -5.62
N TYR A 34 -4.12 4.78 -5.62
CA TYR A 34 -3.71 3.95 -4.48
C TYR A 34 -2.22 4.13 -4.18
N TYR A 35 -1.39 4.20 -5.22
CA TYR A 35 0.05 4.37 -5.11
C TYR A 35 0.43 5.70 -4.44
N ASN A 36 -0.27 6.77 -4.82
CA ASN A 36 -0.03 8.12 -4.29
C ASN A 36 -0.88 8.45 -3.04
N ASP A 37 -1.54 7.47 -2.43
CA ASP A 37 -2.43 7.66 -1.28
C ASP A 37 -3.54 8.72 -1.49
N ARG A 38 -4.05 8.83 -2.73
CA ARG A 38 -5.12 9.78 -3.11
C ARG A 38 -6.49 9.11 -3.25
N VAL A 39 -6.70 8.04 -2.49
CA VAL A 39 -7.93 7.23 -2.56
C VAL A 39 -8.94 7.75 -1.56
N ASN A 40 -10.10 8.18 -2.06
CA ASN A 40 -11.21 8.63 -1.22
C ASN A 40 -12.11 7.47 -0.75
N SER A 41 -12.11 6.36 -1.50
CA SER A 41 -12.95 5.18 -1.21
C SER A 41 -12.24 3.90 -1.64
N PHE A 42 -12.31 2.88 -0.77
CA PHE A 42 -11.68 1.59 -1.01
C PHE A 42 -12.69 0.58 -1.54
N ASP A 43 -12.56 0.24 -2.81
CA ASP A 43 -13.37 -0.80 -3.45
C ASP A 43 -12.93 -2.19 -3.02
N ARG A 44 -13.85 -3.00 -2.48
CA ARG A 44 -13.56 -4.37 -2.02
C ARG A 44 -12.91 -5.23 -3.11
N LYS A 45 -13.34 -5.07 -4.37
CA LYS A 45 -12.77 -5.81 -5.51
C LYS A 45 -11.32 -5.41 -5.78
N VAL A 46 -11.03 -4.11 -5.78
CA VAL A 46 -9.69 -3.57 -6.00
C VAL A 46 -8.76 -4.02 -4.90
N LEU A 47 -9.19 -3.91 -3.64
CA LEU A 47 -8.43 -4.31 -2.48
C LEU A 47 -8.12 -5.81 -2.51
N SER A 48 -9.14 -6.65 -2.77
CA SER A 48 -8.95 -8.10 -2.84
C SER A 48 -7.97 -8.50 -3.94
N SER A 49 -8.06 -7.89 -5.13
CA SER A 49 -7.13 -8.18 -6.23
C SER A 49 -5.70 -7.73 -5.91
N LEU A 50 -5.53 -6.56 -5.29
CA LEU A 50 -4.21 -6.07 -4.88
C LEU A 50 -3.59 -6.96 -3.79
N CYS A 51 -4.35 -7.30 -2.75
CA CYS A 51 -3.89 -8.18 -1.69
C CYS A 51 -3.50 -9.56 -2.22
N ALA A 52 -4.31 -10.14 -3.11
CA ALA A 52 -4.02 -11.43 -3.73
C ALA A 52 -2.76 -11.37 -4.61
N TYR A 53 -2.61 -10.33 -5.43
CA TYR A 53 -1.45 -10.18 -6.30
C TYR A 53 -0.15 -9.92 -5.53
N LEU A 54 -0.21 -9.08 -4.50
CA LEU A 54 0.95 -8.72 -3.69
C LEU A 54 1.25 -9.76 -2.60
N ASN A 55 0.32 -10.69 -2.37
CA ASN A 55 0.36 -11.69 -1.30
C ASN A 55 0.56 -11.01 0.08
N VAL A 56 -0.35 -10.07 0.39
CA VAL A 56 -0.36 -9.29 1.64
C VAL A 56 -1.78 -9.22 2.21
N SER A 57 -1.90 -8.89 3.49
CA SER A 57 -3.20 -8.67 4.11
C SER A 57 -3.70 -7.24 3.88
N PRO A 58 -5.01 -6.99 3.98
CA PRO A 58 -5.56 -5.62 3.89
C PRO A 58 -4.94 -4.66 4.90
N GLY A 59 -4.57 -5.16 6.09
CA GLY A 59 -3.91 -4.38 7.15
C GLY A 59 -2.46 -3.99 6.83
N ASP A 60 -1.79 -4.70 5.92
CA ASP A 60 -0.47 -4.27 5.43
C ASP A 60 -0.60 -3.14 4.40
N LEU A 61 -1.67 -3.21 3.59
CA LEU A 61 -1.94 -2.25 2.52
C LEU A 61 -2.56 -0.95 3.04
N ILE A 62 -3.48 -1.05 4.00
CA ILE A 62 -4.22 0.08 4.59
C ILE A 62 -3.96 0.09 6.08
N VAL A 63 -3.35 1.15 6.57
CA VAL A 63 -3.04 1.31 7.99
C VAL A 63 -3.70 2.55 8.56
N LEU A 64 -4.12 2.46 9.82
CA LEU A 64 -4.52 3.61 10.62
C LEU A 64 -3.27 4.19 11.28
N VAL A 65 -2.79 5.32 10.77
CA VAL A 65 -1.67 6.06 11.37
C VAL A 65 -2.21 6.97 12.46
N LYS A 66 -1.73 6.82 13.70
CA LYS A 66 -2.00 7.81 14.74
C LYS A 66 -1.00 8.95 14.60
N GLN A 67 -1.38 10.14 15.04
CA GLN A 67 -0.55 11.34 14.91
C GLN A 67 0.77 11.21 15.71
N GLU A 68 0.79 10.33 16.71
CA GLU A 68 1.96 10.00 17.54
C GLU A 68 3.00 9.14 16.80
N ASP A 69 2.61 8.31 15.83
CA ASP A 69 3.53 7.45 15.04
C ASP A 69 4.38 8.24 14.03
N LEU A 70 4.06 9.52 13.78
CA LEU A 70 4.80 10.36 12.83
C LEU A 70 6.14 10.86 13.38
N PHE A 71 6.38 10.70 14.68
CA PHE A 71 7.59 11.17 15.38
C PHE A 71 8.61 10.06 15.70
N ASP A 72 8.26 8.78 15.55
CA ASP A 72 9.16 7.64 15.83
C ASP A 72 10.09 7.28 14.66
N GLY A 73 10.47 8.28 13.86
CA GLY A 73 11.49 8.18 12.84
C GLY A 73 12.90 8.34 13.43
N ASN A 74 13.32 7.43 14.32
CA ASN A 74 14.69 7.01 14.63
C ASN A 74 14.77 6.38 16.03
N ASN A 75 14.60 5.07 16.14
CA ASN A 75 15.39 4.32 17.12
C ASN A 75 15.78 2.96 16.53
N THR A 76 16.99 2.92 15.99
CA THR A 76 17.81 1.72 15.99
C THR A 76 18.11 1.41 17.46
N GLU A 77 17.39 0.46 18.05
CA GLU A 77 17.87 -0.30 19.21
C GLU A 77 17.88 -1.75 18.73
N ASP A 78 18.94 -2.14 18.02
CA ASP A 78 20.16 -2.72 18.60
C ASP A 78 19.84 -3.81 19.61
N LEU A 79 20.17 -5.04 19.21
CA LEU A 79 20.07 -6.23 20.02
C LEU A 79 20.79 -6.03 21.36
N ARG A 80 20.07 -6.25 22.46
CA ARG A 80 20.63 -6.85 23.67
C ARG A 80 19.69 -7.91 24.21
#